data_AF-A0A964YP82-F1
#
_entry.id   AF-A0A964YP82-F1
#
_cell.length_a   1.000
_cell.length_b   1.000
_cell.length_c   1.000
_cell.angle_alpha   90.00
_cell.angle_beta   90.00
_cell.angle_gamma   90.00
#
_symmetry.space_group_name_H-M   'P 1'
#
loop_
_entity.id
_entity.type
_entity.pdbx_description
1 polymer ?
#
loop_
_entity_poly.entity_id
_entity_poly.type
_entity_poly.pdbx_seq_one_letter_code
_entity_poly.pdbx_strand_id
1 'polypeptide(L)'
;MVSAVAAVREVREKLVDLQRAMGSEGGVVMDGRDIGTVVFPKAELKLFVTADLDTRSQRRFQEMQKNQPSSTFQEVKNNLSQRDSYDTQRSISPLLKAEDAILIDTGSISREEQLKVALELVETVLGHEV
;
A
#
# COMPACT_ATOMS: atom_id res chain seq x y z
N MET A 1 -14.52 -6.57 2.07
CA MET A 1 -14.92 -6.64 0.65
C MET A 1 -14.04 -5.67 -0.13
N VAL A 2 -13.41 -6.13 -1.21
CA VAL A 2 -12.68 -5.25 -2.14
C VAL A 2 -13.69 -4.48 -2.98
N SER A 3 -13.41 -3.22 -3.29
CA SER A 3 -14.31 -2.42 -4.11
C SER A 3 -14.36 -2.99 -5.54
N ALA A 4 -15.50 -3.58 -5.93
CA ALA A 4 -15.74 -4.00 -7.30
C ALA A 4 -15.59 -2.84 -8.30
N VAL A 5 -15.83 -1.61 -7.84
CA VAL A 5 -15.65 -0.37 -8.62
C VAL A 5 -14.19 -0.19 -9.05
N ALA A 6 -13.22 -0.63 -8.23
CA ALA A 6 -11.79 -0.50 -8.56
C ALA A 6 -11.34 -1.40 -9.72
N ALA A 7 -12.15 -2.39 -10.12
CA ALA A 7 -11.89 -3.24 -11.29
C ALA A 7 -12.52 -2.72 -12.59
N VAL A 8 -13.34 -1.66 -12.53
CA VAL A 8 -13.91 -1.03 -13.72
C VAL A 8 -12.84 -0.19 -14.41
N ARG A 9 -12.53 -0.54 -15.66
CA ARG A 9 -11.41 0.05 -16.41
C ARG A 9 -11.52 1.56 -16.52
N GLU A 10 -12.68 2.07 -16.92
CA GLU A 10 -12.94 3.48 -17.16
C GLU A 10 -12.79 4.30 -15.87
N VAL A 11 -13.25 3.75 -14.75
CA VAL A 11 -13.05 4.35 -13.43
C VAL A 11 -11.57 4.38 -13.08
N ARG A 12 -10.85 3.27 -13.31
CA ARG A 12 -9.42 3.19 -13.01
C ARG A 12 -8.63 4.19 -13.83
N GLU A 13 -8.84 4.25 -15.15
CA GLU A 13 -8.17 5.19 -16.05
C GLU A 13 -8.37 6.62 -15.58
N LYS A 14 -9.62 7.02 -15.28
CA LYS A 14 -9.91 8.37 -14.81
C LYS A 14 -9.22 8.69 -13.47
N LEU A 15 -9.19 7.74 -12.53
CA LEU A 15 -8.52 7.93 -11.25
C LEU A 15 -6.99 7.97 -11.37
N VAL A 16 -6.40 7.19 -12.29
CA VAL A 16 -4.95 7.28 -12.60
C VAL A 16 -4.61 8.69 -13.10
N ASP A 17 -5.41 9.24 -14.02
CA ASP A 17 -5.16 10.57 -14.57
C ASP A 17 -5.20 11.64 -13.48
N LEU A 18 -6.19 11.56 -12.58
CA LEU A 18 -6.28 12.47 -11.43
C LEU A 18 -5.09 12.32 -10.48
N GLN A 19 -4.66 11.09 -10.19
CA GLN A 19 -3.49 10.83 -9.36
C GLN A 19 -2.22 11.42 -9.98
N ARG A 20 -2.02 11.25 -11.29
CA ARG A 20 -0.88 11.82 -12.03
C ARG A 20 -0.90 13.34 -12.03
N ALA A 21 -2.06 13.95 -12.21
CA ALA A 21 -2.21 15.40 -12.13
C ALA A 21 -1.87 15.94 -10.73
N MET A 22 -2.24 15.23 -9.65
CA MET A 22 -1.88 15.64 -8.30
C MET A 22 -0.37 15.53 -8.00
N GLY A 23 0.34 14.59 -8.64
CA GLY A 23 1.77 14.40 -8.42
C GLY A 23 2.68 14.99 -9.49
N SER A 24 2.14 15.73 -10.47
CA SER A 24 2.94 16.21 -11.61
C SER A 24 4.00 17.25 -11.23
N GLU A 25 3.79 17.95 -10.12
CA GLU A 25 4.74 18.94 -9.57
C GLU A 25 5.74 18.33 -8.57
N GLY A 26 5.66 17.01 -8.33
CA GLY A 26 6.47 16.34 -7.30
C GLY A 26 6.03 16.70 -5.88
N GLY A 27 6.87 16.38 -4.89
CA GLY A 27 6.61 16.73 -3.48
C GLY A 27 5.43 15.99 -2.84
N VAL A 28 5.00 14.86 -3.40
CA VAL A 28 3.85 14.08 -2.92
C VAL A 28 4.30 12.70 -2.46
N VAL A 29 3.80 12.28 -1.29
CA VAL A 29 3.83 10.89 -0.85
C VAL A 29 2.48 10.25 -1.18
N MET A 30 2.50 9.16 -1.95
CA MET A 30 1.28 8.47 -2.39
C MET A 30 1.27 7.00 -1.96
N ASP A 31 0.23 6.59 -1.25
CA ASP A 31 -0.03 5.19 -0.86
C ASP A 31 -1.08 4.56 -1.79
N GLY A 32 -0.85 3.30 -2.16
CA GLY A 32 -1.76 2.53 -3.01
C GLY A 32 -1.18 1.18 -3.41
N ARG A 33 -1.89 0.46 -4.29
CA ARG A 33 -1.53 -0.92 -4.68
C ARG A 33 -0.61 -1.00 -5.90
N ASP A 34 -0.75 -0.05 -6.82
CA ASP A 34 -0.09 -0.03 -8.13
C ASP A 34 0.53 1.33 -8.43
N ILE A 35 0.91 2.08 -7.38
CA ILE A 35 1.50 3.40 -7.52
C ILE A 35 2.83 3.32 -8.26
N GLY A 36 3.79 2.53 -7.75
CA GLY A 36 5.13 2.41 -8.34
C GLY A 36 5.20 1.60 -9.63
N THR A 37 4.14 0.89 -10.02
CA THR A 37 4.09 0.05 -11.23
C THR A 37 3.26 0.66 -12.35
N VAL A 38 2.19 1.40 -12.03
CA VAL A 38 1.23 1.92 -13.03
C VAL A 38 1.10 3.43 -12.96
N VAL A 39 0.86 4.00 -11.77
CA VAL A 39 0.56 5.43 -11.64
C VAL A 39 1.80 6.29 -11.88
N PHE A 40 2.86 6.03 -11.10
CA PHE A 40 4.16 6.70 -11.14
C PHE A 40 5.30 5.67 -11.29
N PRO A 41 5.44 5.02 -12.45
CA PRO A 41 6.52 4.07 -12.71
C PRO A 41 7.92 4.71 -12.72
N LYS A 42 8.00 6.05 -12.70
CA LYS A 42 9.23 6.83 -12.63
C LYS A 42 9.39 7.60 -11.31
N ALA A 43 8.62 7.26 -10.28
CA ALA A 43 8.81 7.86 -8.95
C ALA A 43 10.26 7.66 -8.48
N GLU A 44 10.82 8.68 -7.84
CA GLU A 44 12.21 8.71 -7.39
C GLU A 44 12.49 7.66 -6.30
N LEU A 45 11.51 7.45 -5.41
CA LEU A 45 11.55 6.42 -4.37
C LEU A 45 10.25 5.60 -4.38
N LYS A 46 10.40 4.28 -4.40
CA LYS A 46 9.28 3.32 -4.33
C LYS A 46 9.49 2.38 -3.16
N LEU A 47 8.54 2.37 -2.24
CA LEU A 47 8.53 1.48 -1.08
C LEU A 47 7.45 0.42 -1.26
N PHE A 48 7.82 -0.84 -1.11
CA PHE A 48 6.87 -1.96 -1.05
C PHE A 48 6.81 -2.44 0.39
N VAL A 49 5.77 -2.04 1.11
CA VAL A 49 5.61 -2.34 2.54
C VAL A 49 4.85 -3.65 2.70
N THR A 50 5.41 -4.58 3.48
CA THR A 50 4.81 -5.90 3.75
C THR A 50 4.80 -6.23 5.23
N ALA A 51 4.05 -7.27 5.57
CA ALA A 51 4.09 -8.01 6.83
C ALA A 51 3.31 -9.32 6.62
N ASP A 52 3.55 -10.33 7.45
CA ASP A 52 2.80 -11.57 7.41
C ASP A 52 1.30 -11.34 7.67
N LEU A 53 0.47 -12.28 7.19
CA LEU A 53 -0.98 -12.15 7.27
C LEU A 53 -1.49 -12.05 8.72
N ASP A 54 -0.88 -12.77 9.65
CA ASP A 54 -1.31 -12.77 11.06
C ASP A 54 -1.03 -11.43 11.73
N THR A 55 0.17 -10.88 11.53
CA THR A 55 0.52 -9.54 12.02
C THR A 55 -0.41 -8.48 11.46
N ARG A 56 -0.69 -8.48 10.15
CA ARG A 56 -1.61 -7.52 9.54
C ARG A 56 -3.05 -7.70 10.04
N SER A 57 -3.49 -8.94 10.21
CA SER A 57 -4.83 -9.26 10.73
C SER A 57 -4.98 -8.80 12.17
N GLN A 58 -3.96 -8.98 13.01
CA GLN A 58 -3.97 -8.55 14.41
C GLN A 58 -4.05 -7.04 14.53
N ARG A 59 -3.23 -6.30 13.77
CA ARG A 59 -3.26 -4.82 13.71
C ARG A 59 -4.64 -4.33 13.28
N ARG A 60 -5.18 -4.90 12.20
CA ARG A 60 -6.49 -4.54 11.68
C ARG A 60 -7.62 -4.86 12.67
N PHE A 61 -7.55 -5.99 13.34
CA PHE A 61 -8.52 -6.40 14.35
C PHE A 61 -8.55 -5.42 15.53
N GLN A 62 -7.38 -5.00 16.02
CA GLN A 62 -7.27 -3.99 17.07
C GLN A 62 -7.82 -2.61 16.65
N GLU A 63 -7.59 -2.21 15.39
CA GLU A 63 -8.22 -1.00 14.83
C GLU A 63 -9.75 -1.12 14.78
N MET A 64 -10.24 -2.27 14.30
CA MET A 64 -11.67 -2.50 14.11
C MET A 64 -12.44 -2.64 15.42
N GLN A 65 -11.86 -3.24 16.46
CA GLN A 65 -12.53 -3.40 17.76
C GLN A 65 -13.00 -2.07 18.36
N LYS A 66 -12.34 -0.95 18.04
CA LYS A 66 -12.74 0.38 18.50
C LYS A 66 -14.08 0.85 17.91
N ASN A 67 -14.40 0.42 16.70
CA ASN A 67 -15.55 0.89 15.92
C ASN A 67 -16.58 -0.21 15.62
N GLN A 68 -16.20 -1.47 15.68
CA GLN A 68 -16.98 -2.66 15.34
C GLN A 68 -16.64 -3.80 16.32
N PRO A 69 -17.03 -3.68 17.60
CA PRO A 69 -16.59 -4.59 18.67
C PRO A 69 -17.09 -6.03 18.52
N SER A 70 -18.09 -6.28 17.68
CA SER A 70 -18.60 -7.62 17.39
C SER A 70 -17.79 -8.40 16.36
N SER A 71 -16.86 -7.74 15.64
CA SER A 71 -16.00 -8.42 14.67
C SER A 71 -15.10 -9.43 15.37
N THR A 72 -14.83 -10.57 14.73
CA THR A 72 -13.88 -11.57 15.22
C THR A 72 -12.54 -11.48 14.49
N PHE A 73 -11.46 -11.93 15.15
CA PHE A 73 -10.15 -12.03 14.50
C PHE A 73 -10.20 -12.87 13.22
N GLN A 74 -10.94 -13.99 13.24
CA GLN A 74 -11.04 -14.90 12.10
C GLN A 74 -11.74 -14.25 10.90
N GLU A 75 -12.79 -13.46 11.13
CA GLU A 75 -13.46 -12.70 10.07
C GLU A 75 -12.52 -11.66 9.45
N VAL A 76 -11.76 -10.94 10.28
CA VAL A 76 -10.78 -9.95 9.81
C VAL A 76 -9.69 -10.63 8.98
N LYS A 77 -9.13 -11.74 9.47
CA LYS A 77 -8.10 -12.51 8.76
C LYS A 77 -8.60 -13.05 7.43
N ASN A 78 -9.80 -13.63 7.40
CA ASN A 78 -10.43 -14.14 6.17
C ASN A 78 -10.66 -13.01 5.16
N ASN A 79 -11.16 -11.85 5.61
CA ASN A 79 -11.39 -10.70 4.75
C ASN A 79 -10.09 -10.18 4.14
N LEU A 80 -9.03 -10.13 4.94
CA LEU A 80 -7.73 -9.64 4.51
C LEU A 80 -7.08 -10.61 3.52
N SER A 81 -7.14 -11.92 3.78
CA SER A 81 -6.64 -12.94 2.85
C SER A 81 -7.37 -12.93 1.50
N GLN A 82 -8.70 -12.82 1.51
CA GLN A 82 -9.49 -12.69 0.27
C GLN A 82 -9.10 -11.43 -0.50
N ARG A 83 -8.88 -10.32 0.21
CA ARG A 83 -8.44 -9.07 -0.41
C ARG A 83 -7.06 -9.20 -1.04
N ASP A 84 -6.09 -9.80 -0.36
CA ASP A 84 -4.75 -10.00 -0.91
C ASP A 84 -4.79 -10.88 -2.16
N SER A 85 -5.57 -11.95 -2.15
CA SER A 85 -5.78 -12.82 -3.32
C SER A 85 -6.37 -12.04 -4.49
N TYR A 86 -7.40 -11.23 -4.23
CA TYR A 86 -8.04 -10.45 -5.28
C TYR A 86 -7.10 -9.36 -5.84
N ASP A 87 -6.42 -8.61 -4.96
CA ASP A 87 -5.51 -7.53 -5.33
C ASP A 87 -4.32 -8.05 -6.17
N THR A 88 -3.84 -9.28 -5.91
CA THR A 88 -2.72 -9.89 -6.65
C THR A 88 -3.15 -10.57 -7.95
N GLN A 89 -4.37 -11.09 -8.04
CA GLN A 89 -4.88 -11.84 -9.21
C GLN A 89 -5.65 -10.98 -10.23
N ARG A 90 -5.96 -9.71 -9.91
CA ARG A 90 -6.69 -8.84 -10.84
C ARG A 90 -5.93 -8.67 -12.16
N SER A 91 -6.66 -8.74 -13.27
CA SER A 91 -6.09 -8.57 -14.61
C SER A 91 -5.62 -7.14 -14.88
N ILE A 92 -6.26 -6.15 -14.26
CA ILE A 92 -5.94 -4.73 -14.40
C ILE A 92 -5.16 -4.27 -13.18
N SER A 93 -3.93 -3.84 -13.43
CA SER A 93 -2.99 -3.29 -12.44
C SER A 93 -2.78 -4.15 -11.18
N PRO A 94 -2.44 -5.44 -11.28
CA PRO A 94 -2.24 -6.28 -10.09
C PRO A 94 -1.29 -5.66 -9.06
N LEU A 95 -1.54 -5.95 -7.78
CA LEU A 95 -0.60 -5.64 -6.70
C LEU A 95 0.70 -6.41 -6.95
N LEU A 96 1.69 -5.71 -7.48
CA LEU A 96 3.01 -6.22 -7.77
C LEU A 96 4.05 -5.26 -7.21
N LYS A 97 5.13 -5.83 -6.69
CA LYS A 97 6.31 -5.06 -6.35
C LYS A 97 7.01 -4.64 -7.64
N ALA A 98 7.24 -3.33 -7.82
CA ALA A 98 8.09 -2.84 -8.92
C ALA A 98 9.53 -3.33 -8.76
N GLU A 99 10.24 -3.56 -9.87
CA GLU A 99 11.61 -4.11 -9.85
C GLU A 99 12.58 -3.26 -9.02
N ASP A 100 12.42 -1.94 -9.10
CA ASP A 100 13.22 -0.94 -8.39
C ASP A 100 12.63 -0.52 -7.02
N ALA A 101 11.54 -1.16 -6.58
CA ALA A 101 10.98 -0.87 -5.26
C ALA A 101 11.80 -1.51 -4.14
N ILE A 102 11.98 -0.78 -3.04
CA ILE A 102 12.63 -1.27 -1.83
C ILE A 102 11.58 -2.02 -0.97
N LEU A 103 11.86 -3.28 -0.60
CA LEU A 103 10.97 -4.05 0.26
C LEU A 103 11.20 -3.64 1.71
N ILE A 104 10.13 -3.26 2.41
CA ILE A 104 10.15 -3.00 3.85
C ILE A 104 9.23 -4.01 4.53
N ASP A 105 9.81 -4.95 5.28
CA ASP A 105 9.02 -5.85 6.13
C ASP A 105 8.79 -5.18 7.48
N THR A 106 7.52 -4.95 7.81
CA THR A 106 7.08 -4.29 9.02
C THR A 106 6.64 -5.28 10.11
N GLY A 107 6.77 -6.59 9.88
CA GLY A 107 6.25 -7.63 10.77
C GLY A 107 6.78 -7.53 12.20
N SER A 108 8.05 -7.18 12.36
CA SER A 108 8.77 -7.17 13.64
C SER A 108 9.15 -5.78 14.16
N ILE A 109 8.77 -4.70 13.46
CA ILE A 109 9.19 -3.33 13.80
C ILE A 109 8.02 -2.42 14.18
N SER A 110 8.28 -1.48 15.09
CA SER A 110 7.31 -0.48 15.58
C SER A 110 6.96 0.56 14.52
N ARG A 111 5.94 1.37 14.78
CA ARG A 111 5.57 2.49 13.89
C ARG A 111 6.71 3.52 13.79
N GLU A 112 7.38 3.80 14.90
CA GLU A 112 8.51 4.73 14.96
C GLU A 112 9.69 4.20 14.15
N GLU A 113 9.99 2.90 14.26
CA GLU A 113 11.03 2.24 13.46
C GLU A 113 10.69 2.23 11.97
N GLN A 114 9.44 1.97 11.61
CA GLN A 114 8.97 2.06 10.22
C GLN A 114 9.18 3.46 9.63
N LEU A 115 8.83 4.50 10.39
CA LEU A 115 9.02 5.88 9.97
C LEU A 115 10.52 6.19 9.81
N LYS A 116 11.34 5.78 10.77
CA LYS A 116 12.78 5.97 10.72
C LYS A 116 13.39 5.34 9.46
N VAL A 117 13.07 4.08 9.18
CA VAL A 117 13.54 3.39 7.96
C VAL A 117 13.10 4.12 6.69
N ALA A 118 11.84 4.58 6.64
CA ALA A 118 11.35 5.31 5.47
C ALA A 118 12.10 6.64 5.26
N LEU A 119 12.37 7.39 6.34
CA LEU A 119 13.11 8.65 6.28
C LEU A 119 14.56 8.45 5.84
N GLU A 120 15.27 7.46 6.40
CA GLU A 120 16.65 7.13 6.01
C GLU A 120 16.75 6.80 4.50
N LEU A 121 15.73 6.13 3.94
CA LEU A 121 15.65 5.85 2.50
C LEU A 121 15.41 7.11 1.67
N VAL A 122 14.58 8.03 2.16
CA VAL A 122 14.35 9.33 1.50
C VAL A 122 15.65 10.13 1.46
N GLU A 123 16.38 10.22 2.58
CA GLU A 123 17.66 10.92 2.65
C GLU A 123 18.70 10.31 1.71
N THR A 124 18.79 8.98 1.69
CA THR A 124 19.75 8.23 0.86
C THR A 124 19.48 8.43 -0.63
N VAL A 125 18.21 8.42 -1.05
CA VAL A 125 17.84 8.45 -2.47
C VAL A 125 17.74 9.88 -3.01
N LEU A 126 17.22 10.82 -2.22
CA LEU A 126 17.00 12.20 -2.66
C LEU A 126 18.14 13.16 -2.28
N GLY A 127 19.05 12.75 -1.38
CA GLY A 127 20.18 13.59 -0.97
C GLY A 127 19.78 14.83 -0.15
N HIS A 128 18.61 14.80 0.48
CA HIS A 128 18.08 15.86 1.34
C HIS A 128 17.99 15.34 2.78
N GLU A 129 18.56 16.05 3.76
CA GLU A 129 18.25 15.82 5.18
C GLU A 129 16.76 16.15 5.41
N VAL A 130 16.01 15.23 6.03
CA VAL A 130 14.56 15.38 6.30
C VAL A 130 14.30 15.59 7.78
#